data_AF-A0AAU7UFQ4-F1
#
_entry.id   AF-A0AAU7UFQ4-F1
#
_cell.length_a   1.000
_cell.length_b   1.000
_cell.length_c   1.000
_cell.angle_alpha   90.00
_cell.angle_beta   90.00
_cell.angle_gamma   90.00
#
_symmetry.space_group_name_H-M   'P 1'
#
loop_
_entity.id
_entity.type
_entity.pdbx_description
1 polymer ?
#
loop_
_entity_poly.entity_id
_entity_poly.type
_entity_poly.pdbx_seq_one_letter_code
_entity_poly.pdbx_strand_id
1 'polypeptide(L)' 'MSDLVELALRFGFLLLCSPFLLGVVCALTALYGLGSNWPMWAPVLLGVLTPLLWGYALWRLIRT' A
#
# COMPACT_ATOMS: atom_id res chain seq x y z
N MET A 1 14.44 21.48 5.18
CA MET A 1 13.41 20.98 4.23
C MET A 1 13.86 19.71 3.54
N SER A 2 15.15 19.56 3.24
CA SER A 2 15.77 18.37 2.64
C SER A 2 15.66 17.10 3.50
N ASP A 3 15.82 17.20 4.81
CA ASP A 3 15.83 16.04 5.73
C ASP A 3 14.49 15.29 5.79
N LEU A 4 13.37 16.02 5.75
CA LEU A 4 12.02 15.42 5.74
C LEU A 4 11.73 14.67 4.43
N VAL A 5 12.25 15.18 3.31
CA VAL A 5 12.09 14.57 1.99
C VAL A 5 12.91 13.29 1.90
N GLU A 6 14.13 13.28 2.42
CA GLU A 6 15.00 12.10 2.43
C GLU A 6 14.47 11.02 3.37
N LEU A 7 13.91 11.41 4.52
CA LEU A 7 13.23 10.49 5.43
C LEU A 7 11.96 9.91 4.77
N ALA A 8 11.14 10.75 4.12
CA ALA A 8 9.95 10.30 3.39
C ALA A 8 10.29 9.36 2.23
N LEU A 9 11.38 9.62 1.50
CA LEU A 9 11.90 8.75 0.45
C LEU A 9 12.36 7.40 1.00
N ARG A 10 13.06 7.38 2.13
CA ARG A 10 13.47 6.12 2.80
C ARG A 10 12.26 5.33 3.29
N PHE A 11 11.28 5.98 3.90
CA PHE A 11 10.03 5.32 4.31
C PHE A 11 9.25 4.81 3.10
N GLY A 12 9.18 5.60 2.02
CA GLY A 12 8.59 5.19 0.75
C GLY A 12 9.30 3.96 0.15
N PHE A 13 10.63 3.94 0.17
CA PHE A 13 11.43 2.81 -0.29
C PHE A 13 11.25 1.56 0.59
N LEU A 14 11.19 1.72 1.91
CA LEU A 14 10.90 0.63 2.85
C LEU A 14 9.48 0.08 2.66
N LEU A 15 8.52 0.96 2.38
CA LEU A 15 7.15 0.59 2.04
C LEU A 15 7.09 -0.18 0.72
N LEU A 16 7.84 0.27 -0.29
CA LEU A 16 8.01 -0.39 -1.58
C LEU A 16 8.71 -1.75 -1.46
N CYS A 17 9.67 -1.86 -0.54
CA CYS A 17 10.37 -3.12 -0.25
C CYS A 17 9.49 -4.12 0.51
N SER A 18 8.47 -3.66 1.24
CA SER A 18 7.57 -4.50 2.02
C SER A 18 6.17 -4.52 1.41
N PRO A 19 5.88 -5.48 0.51
CA PRO A 19 4.56 -5.58 -0.13
C PRO A 19 3.42 -5.80 0.88
N PHE A 20 3.74 -6.24 2.10
CA PHE A 20 2.81 -6.33 3.23
C PHE A 20 2.36 -4.94 3.73
N LEU A 21 3.32 -4.03 3.93
CA LEU A 21 3.05 -2.64 4.37
C LEU A 21 2.26 -1.87 3.32
N LEU A 22 2.59 -2.06 2.04
CA LEU A 22 1.85 -1.52 0.91
C LEU A 22 0.38 -1.97 0.92
N GLY A 23 0.13 -3.26 1.16
CA GLY A 23 -1.23 -3.79 1.31
C GLY A 23 -2.00 -3.19 2.49
N VAL A 24 -1.34 -3.00 3.64
CA VAL A 24 -1.96 -2.39 4.82
C VAL A 24 -2.33 -0.92 4.56
N VAL A 25 -1.45 -0.16 3.90
CA VAL A 25 -1.74 1.25 3.55
C VAL A 25 -2.89 1.34 2.55
N CYS A 26 -2.93 0.46 1.53
CA CYS A 26 -4.05 0.37 0.60
C CYS A 26 -5.38 0.01 1.29
N ALA A 27 -5.36 -0.93 2.24
CA ALA A 27 -6.55 -1.30 3.02
C ALA A 27 -7.03 -0.14 3.92
N LEU A 28 -6.12 0.56 4.59
CA LEU A 28 -6.43 1.72 5.42
C LEU A 28 -7.01 2.86 4.58
N THR A 29 -6.43 3.14 3.41
CA THR A 29 -6.96 4.16 2.48
C THR A 29 -8.31 3.77 1.89
N ALA A 30 -8.54 2.48 1.60
CA ALA A 30 -9.85 2.01 1.18
C ALA A 30 -10.92 2.19 2.27
N LEU A 31 -10.59 1.86 3.53
CA LEU A 31 -11.49 2.05 4.68
C LEU A 31 -11.77 3.52 4.98
N TYR A 32 -10.75 4.39 4.87
CA TYR A 32 -10.91 5.83 5.07
C TYR A 32 -11.67 6.49 3.91
N GLY A 33 -11.43 6.03 2.69
CA GLY A 33 -12.11 6.49 1.47
C GLY A 33 -13.61 6.16 1.47
N LEU A 34 -14.03 5.06 2.09
CA LEU A 34 -15.46 4.70 2.23
C LEU A 34 -16.25 5.71 3.09
N GLY A 35 -15.58 6.47 3.97
CA GLY A 35 -16.20 7.51 4.80
C GLY A 35 -16.03 8.94 4.27
N SER A 36 -15.35 9.12 3.15
CA SER A 36 -15.03 10.43 2.55
C SER A 36 -15.69 10.56 1.18
N ASN A 37 -15.78 11.77 0.62
CA ASN A 37 -16.27 12.02 -0.76
C ASN A 37 -15.30 11.50 -1.83
N TRP A 38 -14.59 10.40 -1.54
CA TRP A 38 -13.68 9.78 -2.46
C TRP A 38 -14.46 9.18 -3.64
N PRO A 39 -13.84 9.17 -4.84
CA PRO A 39 -14.45 8.53 -5.98
C PRO A 39 -14.74 7.06 -5.65
N MET A 40 -15.96 6.58 -5.92
CA MET A 40 -16.38 5.21 -5.60
C MET A 40 -15.46 4.12 -6.19
N TRP A 41 -14.73 4.42 -7.27
CA TRP A 41 -13.77 3.52 -7.89
C TRP A 41 -12.44 3.38 -7.12
N ALA A 42 -12.07 4.37 -6.29
CA ALA A 42 -10.80 4.38 -5.56
C ALA A 42 -10.69 3.25 -4.51
N PRO A 43 -11.68 3.04 -3.61
CA PRO A 43 -11.62 1.90 -2.68
C PRO A 43 -11.71 0.55 -3.40
N VAL A 44 -12.37 0.47 -4.57
CA VAL A 44 -12.43 -0.75 -5.38
C VAL A 44 -11.07 -1.08 -5.98
N LEU A 45 -10.38 -0.09 -6.57
CA LEU A 45 -9.03 -0.27 -7.11
C LEU A 45 -8.02 -0.65 -6.03
N LEU A 46 -8.07 0.00 -4.86
CA LEU A 46 -7.23 -0.33 -3.72
C LEU A 46 -7.55 -1.73 -3.16
N GLY A 47 -8.83 -2.10 -3.12
CA GLY A 47 -9.28 -3.43 -2.70
C GLY A 47 -8.83 -4.56 -3.61
N VAL A 48 -8.62 -4.31 -4.91
CA VAL A 48 -8.09 -5.31 -5.87
C VAL A 48 -6.56 -5.36 -5.85
N LEU A 49 -5.89 -4.22 -5.71
CA LEU A 49 -4.43 -4.16 -5.65
C LEU A 49 -3.88 -4.77 -4.35
N THR A 50 -4.58 -4.60 -3.23
CA THR A 50 -4.18 -5.15 -1.93
C THR A 50 -3.94 -6.67 -1.93
N PRO A 51 -4.91 -7.52 -2.35
CA PRO A 51 -4.73 -8.97 -2.40
C PRO A 51 -3.75 -9.41 -3.48
N LEU A 52 -3.61 -8.68 -4.59
CA LEU A 52 -2.58 -8.95 -5.60
C LEU A 52 -1.17 -8.75 -5.03
N LEU A 53 -0.95 -7.66 -4.31
CA LEU A 53 0.32 -7.37 -3.64
C LEU A 53 0.63 -8.37 -2.54
N TRP A 54 -0.37 -8.74 -1.73
CA TRP A 54 -0.24 -9.78 -0.72
C TRP A 54 0.02 -11.16 -1.32
N GLY A 55 -0.70 -11.52 -2.38
CA GLY A 55 -0.51 -12.78 -3.09
C GLY A 55 0.89 -12.87 -3.71
N TYR A 56 1.38 -11.79 -4.31
CA TYR A 56 2.75 -11.71 -4.83
C TYR A 56 3.80 -11.78 -3.71
N ALA A 57 3.56 -11.10 -2.58
CA ALA A 57 4.42 -11.19 -1.40
C ALA A 57 4.53 -12.63 -0.88
N LEU A 58 3.38 -13.28 -0.71
CA LEU A 58 3.28 -14.64 -0.19
C LEU A 58 3.92 -15.64 -1.18
N TRP A 59 3.67 -15.47 -2.47
CA TRP A 59 4.30 -16.27 -3.52
C TRP A 59 5.82 -16.14 -3.48
N ARG A 60 6.33 -14.91 -3.33
CA ARG A 60 7.76 -14.65 -3.23
C ARG A 60 8.36 -15.26 -1.97
N LEU A 61 7.66 -15.17 -0.83
CA LEU A 61 8.09 -15.72 0.46
C LEU A 61 8.11 -17.26 0.47
N ILE A 62 7.20 -17.92 -0.26
CA ILE A 62 7.19 -19.38 -0.41
C ILE A 62 8.34 -19.87 -1.32
N ARG A 63 8.80 -19.02 -2.24
CA ARG A 63 9.83 -19.34 -3.25
C ARG A 63 11.26 -19.00 -2.82
N THR A 64 11.45 -18.23 -1.75
CA THR A 64 12.75 -17.86 -1.16
C THR A 64 13.09 -18.73 0.03
#